data_AF-A0A919ZCR0-F1
#
_entry.id   AF-A0A919ZCR0-F1
#
_cell.length_a   1.000
_cell.length_b   1.000
_cell.length_c   1.000
_cell.angle_alpha   90.00
_cell.angle_beta   90.00
_cell.angle_gamma   90.00
#
_symmetry.space_group_name_H-M   'P 1'
#
loop_
_entity.id
_entity.type
_entity.pdbx_description
1 polymer ?
#
loop_
_entity_poly.entity_id
_entity_poly.type
_entity_poly.pdbx_seq_one_letter_code
_entity_poly.pdbx_strand_id
1 'polypeptide(L)'
;MQVVALGPFVVNLSLLLAAASALAGYIALAWRLRTAQSEGRKETLDRLLNLFIVAVLIWKFSPLVLDFPSVVRHPVSLLYFTGGTKGLLLAGVYALGALLYGARKRGLPLLHDADAALTWLLAGLGVHRLLAYSAPLEPAPGVWLLGETLLAAVLVGLQLRAKRPLGEAYPLTVTVMWYGIGRFALTLPGRVPGELPLGFTGGQLALLVAACLSFVIKILLERRNEL
;
A
#
# COMPACT_ATOMS: atom_id res chain seq x y z
N MET A 1 5.91 19.88 -9.02
CA MET A 1 4.50 19.48 -8.78
C MET A 1 3.71 19.87 -10.01
N GLN A 2 3.27 18.90 -10.82
CA GLN A 2 2.43 19.21 -11.97
C GLN A 2 1.01 19.48 -11.50
N VAL A 3 0.49 20.65 -11.85
CA VAL A 3 -0.87 21.07 -11.52
C VAL A 3 -1.66 21.19 -12.81
N VAL A 4 -2.91 20.75 -12.76
CA VAL A 4 -3.86 20.95 -13.85
C VAL A 4 -4.82 22.04 -13.40
N ALA A 5 -4.86 23.14 -14.14
CA ALA A 5 -5.82 24.22 -13.92
C ALA A 5 -7.11 23.89 -14.67
N LEU A 6 -8.18 23.61 -13.91
CA LEU A 6 -9.54 23.48 -14.41
C LEU A 6 -10.25 24.81 -14.13
N GLY A 7 -9.99 25.81 -14.98
CA GLY A 7 -10.48 27.17 -14.78
C GLY A 7 -9.91 27.80 -13.48
N PRO A 8 -10.76 28.21 -12.52
CA PRO A 8 -10.28 28.80 -11.25
C PRO A 8 -9.73 27.76 -10.25
N PHE A 9 -9.94 26.47 -10.48
CA PHE A 9 -9.50 25.40 -9.59
C PHE A 9 -8.16 24.81 -10.05
N VAL A 10 -7.15 24.92 -9.20
CA VAL A 10 -5.84 24.30 -9.42
C VAL A 10 -5.80 22.99 -8.65
N VAL A 11 -5.82 21.86 -9.36
CA VAL A 11 -5.77 20.52 -8.75
C VAL A 11 -4.39 19.91 -8.95
N ASN A 12 -3.82 19.36 -7.88
CA ASN A 12 -2.56 18.65 -7.96
C ASN A 12 -2.75 17.29 -8.64
N LEU A 13 -2.07 17.07 -9.77
CA LEU A 13 -2.18 15.83 -10.53
C LEU A 13 -1.81 14.62 -9.68
N SER A 14 -0.86 14.74 -8.74
CA SER A 14 -0.47 13.64 -7.86
C SER A 14 -1.61 13.18 -6.95
N LEU A 15 -2.47 14.10 -6.49
CA LEU A 15 -3.65 13.77 -5.68
C LEU A 15 -4.71 13.06 -6.51
N LEU A 16 -4.90 13.50 -7.75
CA LEU A 16 -5.87 12.90 -8.66
C LEU A 16 -5.46 11.47 -9.02
N LEU A 17 -4.17 11.23 -9.32
CA LEU A 17 -3.66 9.89 -9.58
C LEU A 17 -3.69 9.00 -8.33
N ALA A 18 -3.43 9.55 -7.14
CA ALA A 18 -3.54 8.83 -5.88
C ALA A 18 -5.01 8.45 -5.55
N ALA A 19 -5.96 9.33 -5.86
CA ALA A 19 -7.39 9.03 -5.70
C ALA A 19 -7.86 7.96 -6.69
N ALA A 20 -7.44 8.07 -7.96
CA ALA A 20 -7.74 7.06 -8.98
C ALA A 20 -7.14 5.69 -8.63
N SER A 21 -5.92 5.66 -8.11
CA SER A 21 -5.27 4.41 -7.70
C SER A 21 -5.92 3.80 -6.45
N ALA A 22 -6.29 4.62 -5.47
CA ALA A 22 -7.05 4.16 -4.32
C ALA A 22 -8.40 3.56 -4.72
N LEU A 23 -9.11 4.19 -5.66
CA LEU A 23 -10.37 3.68 -6.21
C LEU A 23 -10.17 2.35 -6.94
N ALA A 24 -9.10 2.22 -7.73
CA ALA A 24 -8.80 0.97 -8.41
C ALA A 24 -8.49 -0.16 -7.42
N GLY A 25 -7.77 0.14 -6.33
CA GLY A 25 -7.55 -0.80 -5.23
C GLY A 25 -8.85 -1.24 -4.55
N TYR A 26 -9.78 -0.31 -4.32
CA TYR A 26 -11.12 -0.60 -3.80
C TYR A 26 -11.91 -1.51 -4.75
N ILE A 27 -11.91 -1.22 -6.05
CA ILE A 27 -12.60 -2.04 -7.07
C ILE A 27 -12.00 -3.46 -7.10
N ALA A 28 -10.67 -3.59 -7.08
CA ALA A 28 -10.00 -4.89 -7.06
C ALA A 28 -10.36 -5.71 -5.81
N LEU A 29 -10.39 -5.07 -4.63
CA LEU A 29 -10.83 -5.72 -3.40
C LEU A 29 -12.30 -6.12 -3.44
N ALA A 30 -13.18 -5.23 -3.91
CA ALA A 30 -14.61 -5.53 -4.04
C ALA A 30 -14.85 -6.71 -4.99
N TRP A 31 -14.08 -6.80 -6.08
CA TRP A 31 -14.11 -7.93 -7.00
C TRP A 31 -13.59 -9.22 -6.33
N ARG A 32 -12.49 -9.15 -5.57
CA ARG A 32 -11.96 -10.30 -4.82
C ARG A 32 -12.99 -10.85 -3.84
N LEU A 33 -13.57 -9.98 -3.01
CA LEU A 33 -14.59 -10.36 -2.03
C LEU A 33 -15.84 -10.95 -2.66
N ARG A 34 -16.27 -10.41 -3.82
CA ARG A 34 -17.40 -10.96 -4.59
C ARG A 34 -17.09 -12.36 -5.13
N THR A 35 -15.86 -12.60 -5.57
CA THR A 35 -15.45 -13.87 -6.18
C THR A 35 -15.25 -14.96 -5.12
N ALA A 36 -14.76 -14.58 -3.94
CA ALA A 36 -14.51 -15.48 -2.82
C ALA A 36 -15.76 -15.81 -1.98
N GLN A 37 -16.94 -15.24 -2.30
CA GLN A 37 -18.18 -15.39 -1.52
C GLN A 37 -17.98 -15.14 -0.02
N SER A 38 -17.12 -14.17 0.33
CA SER A 38 -16.82 -13.87 1.74
C SER A 38 -18.07 -13.35 2.44
N GLU A 39 -18.42 -13.99 3.56
CA GLU A 39 -19.34 -13.40 4.52
C GLU A 39 -18.80 -12.03 4.97
N GLY A 40 -19.70 -11.08 5.22
CA GLY A 40 -19.30 -9.74 5.68
C GLY A 40 -18.69 -8.82 4.62
N ARG A 41 -18.76 -9.12 3.31
CA ARG A 41 -18.20 -8.27 2.23
C ARG A 41 -18.42 -6.76 2.44
N LYS A 42 -19.65 -6.36 2.71
CA LYS A 42 -20.00 -4.93 2.88
C LYS A 42 -19.31 -4.34 4.10
N GLU A 43 -19.31 -5.08 5.22
CA GLU A 43 -18.64 -4.64 6.45
C GLU A 43 -17.12 -4.51 6.25
N THR A 44 -16.48 -5.47 5.58
CA THR A 44 -15.04 -5.42 5.28
C THR A 44 -14.69 -4.22 4.39
N LEU A 45 -15.48 -3.98 3.34
CA LEU A 45 -15.29 -2.82 2.45
C LEU A 45 -15.48 -1.49 3.18
N ASP A 46 -16.59 -1.33 3.92
CA ASP A 46 -16.90 -0.11 4.65
C ASP A 46 -15.83 0.18 5.72
N ARG A 47 -15.34 -0.87 6.39
CA ARG A 47 -14.27 -0.77 7.40
C ARG A 47 -12.96 -0.31 6.78
N LEU A 48 -12.51 -0.95 5.70
CA LEU A 48 -11.25 -0.59 5.06
C LEU A 48 -11.34 0.77 4.37
N LEU A 49 -12.50 1.13 3.82
CA LEU A 49 -12.75 2.46 3.27
C LEU A 49 -12.70 3.53 4.35
N ASN A 50 -13.35 3.31 5.50
CA ASN A 50 -13.28 4.21 6.63
C ASN A 50 -11.83 4.35 7.14
N LEU A 51 -11.12 3.23 7.27
CA LEU A 51 -9.71 3.22 7.66
C LEU A 51 -8.84 4.03 6.68
N PHE A 52 -9.06 3.85 5.38
CA PHE A 52 -8.36 4.57 4.32
C PHE A 52 -8.65 6.08 4.38
N ILE A 53 -9.92 6.49 4.53
CA ILE A 53 -10.30 7.89 4.65
C ILE A 53 -9.61 8.53 5.86
N VAL A 54 -9.64 7.87 7.02
CA VAL A 54 -8.95 8.40 8.22
C VAL A 54 -7.44 8.46 8.01
N ALA A 55 -6.83 7.45 7.37
CA ALA A 55 -5.40 7.48 7.04
C ALA A 55 -5.05 8.64 6.09
N VAL A 56 -5.90 8.93 5.09
CA VAL A 56 -5.73 10.08 4.19
C VAL A 56 -5.86 11.40 4.94
N LEU A 57 -6.81 11.51 5.88
CA LEU A 57 -6.93 12.69 6.75
C LEU A 57 -5.68 12.85 7.62
N ILE A 58 -5.22 11.79 8.28
CA ILE A 58 -3.98 11.84 9.08
C ILE A 58 -2.79 12.25 8.23
N TRP A 59 -2.66 11.71 7.01
CA TRP A 59 -1.62 12.13 6.08
C TRP A 59 -1.73 13.62 5.73
N LYS A 60 -2.91 14.09 5.29
CA LYS A 60 -3.13 15.47 4.85
C LYS A 60 -2.95 16.48 5.99
N PHE A 61 -3.41 16.14 7.20
CA PHE A 61 -3.34 16.98 8.39
C PHE A 61 -2.09 16.73 9.24
N SER A 62 -1.18 15.84 8.82
CA SER A 62 0.08 15.61 9.55
C SER A 62 0.93 16.86 9.79
N PRO A 63 0.94 17.91 8.94
CA PRO A 63 1.64 19.15 9.26
C PRO A 63 1.13 19.82 10.55
N LEU A 64 -0.11 19.58 10.99
CA LEU A 64 -0.58 20.11 12.28
C LEU A 64 0.21 19.52 13.45
N VAL A 65 0.59 18.25 13.36
CA VAL A 65 1.30 17.57 14.44
C VAL A 65 2.81 17.76 14.29
N LEU A 66 3.30 17.74 13.05
CA LEU A 66 4.73 17.73 12.76
C LEU A 66 5.34 19.13 12.55
N ASP A 67 4.53 20.13 12.22
CA ASP A 67 4.95 21.52 11.98
C ASP A 67 3.86 22.53 12.39
N PHE A 68 3.37 22.36 13.63
CA PHE A 68 2.33 23.20 14.22
C PHE A 68 2.61 24.72 14.12
N PRO A 69 3.84 25.22 14.40
CA PRO A 69 4.12 26.66 14.36
C PRO A 69 3.95 27.28 12.97
N SER A 70 4.21 26.52 11.90
CA SER A 70 4.04 27.02 10.52
C SER A 70 2.58 27.05 10.12
N VAL A 71 1.79 26.06 10.56
CA VAL A 71 0.34 26.00 10.32
C VAL A 71 -0.41 27.14 10.99
N VAL A 72 -0.11 27.45 12.25
CA VAL A 72 -0.79 28.53 12.99
C VAL A 72 -0.49 29.90 12.38
N ARG A 73 0.75 30.12 11.90
CA ARG A 73 1.14 31.37 11.24
C ARG A 73 0.50 31.56 9.87
N HIS A 74 0.27 30.46 9.14
CA HIS A 74 -0.34 30.50 7.81
C HIS A 74 -1.39 29.37 7.67
N PRO A 75 -2.62 29.55 8.17
CA PRO A 75 -3.63 28.48 8.16
C PRO A 75 -4.02 28.04 6.74
N VAL A 76 -3.96 28.96 5.78
CA VAL A 76 -4.20 28.68 4.36
C VAL A 76 -3.18 27.70 3.77
N SER A 77 -1.98 27.61 4.37
CA SER A 77 -0.92 26.70 3.92
C SER A 77 -1.33 25.23 3.98
N LEU A 78 -2.33 24.86 4.81
CA LEU A 78 -2.82 23.49 4.91
C LEU A 78 -3.45 22.96 3.62
N LEU A 79 -4.07 23.85 2.85
CA LEU A 79 -4.66 23.49 1.57
C LEU A 79 -3.57 23.09 0.57
N TYR A 80 -2.42 23.77 0.62
CA TYR A 80 -1.31 23.60 -0.31
C TYR A 80 -0.28 22.55 0.14
N PHE A 81 -0.06 22.39 1.44
CA PHE A 81 0.88 21.40 1.94
C PHE A 81 0.36 19.98 1.75
N THR A 82 1.27 19.09 1.38
CA THR A 82 1.08 17.65 1.40
C THR A 82 1.76 17.09 2.65
N GLY A 83 1.24 15.99 3.21
CA GLY A 83 1.83 15.37 4.40
C GLY A 83 3.25 14.83 4.20
N GLY A 84 3.70 14.76 2.94
CA GLY A 84 5.00 14.20 2.58
C GLY A 84 5.20 12.77 3.12
N THR A 85 6.47 12.38 3.24
CA THR A 85 6.87 11.05 3.72
C THR A 85 6.56 10.86 5.21
N LYS A 86 6.78 11.89 6.05
CA LYS A 86 6.54 11.80 7.50
C LYS A 86 5.05 11.61 7.82
N GLY A 87 4.18 12.33 7.11
CA GLY A 87 2.74 12.13 7.22
C GLY A 87 2.30 10.75 6.77
N LEU A 88 2.97 10.18 5.76
CA LEU A 88 2.63 8.85 5.25
C LEU A 88 2.99 7.77 6.27
N LEU A 89 4.13 7.92 6.96
CA LEU A 89 4.51 7.06 8.08
C LEU A 89 3.50 7.15 9.22
N LEU A 90 3.06 8.36 9.59
CA LEU A 90 2.05 8.54 10.65
C LEU A 90 0.73 7.86 10.30
N ALA A 91 0.26 8.03 9.06
CA ALA A 91 -0.93 7.37 8.55
C ALA A 91 -0.79 5.82 8.54
N GLY A 92 0.39 5.31 8.17
CA GLY A 92 0.70 3.88 8.20
C GLY A 92 0.71 3.29 9.60
N VAL A 93 1.31 3.99 10.58
CA VAL A 93 1.29 3.59 12.00
C VAL A 93 -0.14 3.54 12.53
N TYR A 94 -0.94 4.56 12.24
CA TYR A 94 -2.36 4.56 12.60
C TYR A 94 -3.11 3.39 11.95
N ALA A 95 -2.92 3.16 10.65
CA ALA A 95 -3.60 2.10 9.93
C ALA A 95 -3.30 0.72 10.53
N LEU A 96 -2.02 0.46 10.83
CA LEU A 96 -1.59 -0.77 11.50
C LEU A 96 -2.21 -0.90 12.90
N GLY A 97 -2.15 0.16 13.71
CA GLY A 97 -2.73 0.18 15.05
C GLY A 97 -4.24 -0.07 15.05
N ALA A 98 -4.97 0.56 14.12
CA ALA A 98 -6.41 0.40 13.97
C ALA A 98 -6.81 -1.01 13.51
N LEU A 99 -6.02 -1.65 12.63
CA LEU A 99 -6.22 -3.06 12.26
C LEU A 99 -6.01 -3.99 13.46
N LEU A 100 -4.93 -3.78 14.22
CA LEU A 100 -4.62 -4.57 15.42
C LEU A 100 -5.70 -4.41 16.51
N TYR A 101 -6.13 -3.18 16.75
CA TYR A 101 -7.20 -2.88 17.71
C TYR A 101 -8.55 -3.45 17.26
N GLY A 102 -8.86 -3.31 15.96
CA GLY A 102 -10.07 -3.86 15.36
C GLY A 102 -10.17 -5.38 15.50
N ALA A 103 -9.08 -6.09 15.23
CA ALA A 103 -9.00 -7.53 15.39
C ALA A 103 -9.21 -7.97 16.85
N ARG A 104 -8.54 -7.31 17.81
CA ARG A 104 -8.68 -7.62 19.24
C ARG A 104 -10.09 -7.40 19.77
N LYS A 105 -10.75 -6.30 19.36
CA LYS A 105 -12.08 -5.94 19.89
C LYS A 105 -13.20 -6.82 19.34
N ARG A 106 -13.05 -7.36 18.13
CA ARG A 106 -14.15 -8.01 17.39
C ARG A 106 -14.02 -9.54 17.32
N GLY A 107 -12.93 -10.11 17.84
CA GLY A 107 -12.65 -11.54 17.72
C GLY A 107 -12.43 -12.01 16.28
N LEU A 108 -12.29 -11.08 15.33
CA LEU A 108 -12.02 -11.41 13.93
C LEU A 108 -10.53 -11.70 13.75
N PRO A 109 -10.17 -12.67 12.88
CA PRO A 109 -8.78 -12.95 12.60
C PRO A 109 -8.15 -11.72 11.94
N LEU A 110 -7.12 -11.15 12.58
CA LEU A 110 -6.31 -10.04 12.04
C LEU A 110 -5.88 -10.28 10.58
N LEU A 111 -5.65 -11.55 10.25
CA LEU A 111 -5.27 -12.01 8.92
C LEU A 111 -6.32 -11.68 7.86
N HIS A 112 -7.61 -11.67 8.19
CA HIS A 112 -8.67 -11.37 7.24
C HIS A 112 -8.58 -9.92 6.77
N ASP A 113 -8.55 -8.97 7.72
CA ASP A 113 -8.45 -7.54 7.41
C ASP A 113 -7.09 -7.21 6.78
N ALA A 114 -6.01 -7.88 7.22
CA ALA A 114 -4.67 -7.70 6.65
C ALA A 114 -4.58 -8.20 5.20
N ASP A 115 -5.19 -9.35 4.87
CA ASP A 115 -5.21 -9.89 3.52
C ASP A 115 -6.03 -9.00 2.57
N ALA A 116 -7.18 -8.51 3.05
CA ALA A 116 -8.00 -7.56 2.31
C ALA A 116 -7.28 -6.22 2.07
N ALA A 117 -6.62 -5.68 3.11
CA ALA A 117 -5.82 -4.47 3.00
C ALA A 117 -4.63 -4.67 2.03
N LEU A 118 -4.00 -5.85 2.03
CA LEU A 118 -2.91 -6.17 1.12
C LEU A 118 -3.36 -6.16 -0.35
N THR A 119 -4.52 -6.75 -0.68
CA THR A 119 -5.06 -6.68 -2.05
C THR A 119 -5.32 -5.25 -2.48
N TRP A 120 -5.96 -4.45 -1.61
CA TRP A 120 -6.20 -3.04 -1.90
C TRP A 120 -4.87 -2.33 -2.20
N LEU A 121 -3.89 -2.47 -1.31
CA LEU A 121 -2.59 -1.83 -1.44
C LEU A 121 -1.86 -2.26 -2.72
N LEU A 122 -1.80 -3.55 -3.03
CA LEU A 122 -1.11 -4.04 -4.24
C LEU A 122 -1.77 -3.52 -5.52
N ALA A 123 -3.10 -3.62 -5.60
CA ALA A 123 -3.83 -3.13 -6.77
C ALA A 123 -3.71 -1.61 -6.92
N GLY A 124 -3.82 -0.87 -5.82
CA GLY A 124 -3.66 0.57 -5.81
C GLY A 124 -2.26 1.00 -6.19
N LEU A 125 -1.22 0.38 -5.62
CA LEU A 125 0.17 0.67 -5.98
C LEU A 125 0.44 0.36 -7.45
N GLY A 126 -0.01 -0.79 -7.95
CA GLY A 126 0.17 -1.16 -9.36
C GLY A 126 -0.44 -0.12 -10.31
N VAL A 127 -1.67 0.31 -10.05
CA VAL A 127 -2.35 1.33 -10.86
C VAL A 127 -1.66 2.69 -10.71
N HIS A 128 -1.23 3.05 -9.52
CA HIS A 128 -0.49 4.30 -9.30
C HIS A 128 0.81 4.34 -10.14
N ARG A 129 1.56 3.22 -10.18
CA ARG A 129 2.78 3.11 -10.99
C ARG A 129 2.50 3.15 -12.49
N LEU A 130 1.41 2.54 -12.94
CA LEU A 130 0.97 2.63 -14.33
C LEU A 130 0.61 4.08 -14.73
N LEU A 131 -0.11 4.78 -13.86
CA LEU A 131 -0.50 6.18 -14.10
C LEU A 131 0.70 7.13 -14.05
N ALA A 132 1.67 6.86 -13.16
CA ALA A 132 2.92 7.61 -13.09
C ALA A 132 3.81 7.38 -14.32
N TYR A 133 3.68 6.25 -15.01
CA TYR A 133 4.33 6.01 -16.29
C TYR A 133 3.72 6.88 -17.41
N SER A 134 2.39 7.01 -17.45
CA SER A 134 1.72 7.83 -18.48
C SER A 134 1.84 9.34 -18.26
N ALA A 135 1.98 9.77 -17.00
CA ALA A 135 2.25 11.15 -16.63
C ALA A 135 3.54 11.17 -15.81
N PRO A 136 4.73 11.38 -16.43
CA PRO A 136 6.03 11.29 -15.77
C PRO A 136 6.15 12.31 -14.63
N LEU A 137 5.71 11.90 -13.45
CA LEU A 137 5.74 12.68 -12.21
C LEU A 137 6.99 12.37 -11.39
N GLU A 138 7.58 11.19 -11.60
CA GLU A 138 8.79 10.74 -10.94
C GLU A 138 9.94 10.63 -11.94
N PRO A 139 11.18 10.99 -11.55
CA PRO A 139 12.37 10.85 -12.39
C PRO A 139 12.84 9.39 -12.55
N ALA A 140 12.01 8.40 -12.19
CA ALA A 140 12.36 6.99 -12.26
C ALA A 140 12.36 6.49 -13.72
N PRO A 141 13.27 5.57 -14.09
CA PRO A 141 13.26 4.95 -15.40
C PRO A 141 11.93 4.23 -15.64
N GLY A 142 11.26 4.53 -16.76
CA GLY A 142 9.92 4.01 -17.05
C GLY A 142 9.81 2.48 -17.00
N VAL A 143 10.90 1.76 -17.30
CA VAL A 143 10.99 0.29 -17.24
C VAL A 143 10.70 -0.24 -15.83
N TRP A 144 11.11 0.48 -14.78
CA TRP A 144 10.94 0.03 -13.40
C TRP A 144 9.48 0.20 -12.94
N LEU A 145 8.85 1.30 -13.36
CA LEU A 145 7.43 1.55 -13.11
C LEU A 145 6.57 0.47 -13.76
N LEU A 146 6.89 0.07 -14.99
CA LEU A 146 6.24 -1.04 -15.67
C LEU A 146 6.48 -2.38 -14.96
N GLY A 147 7.70 -2.64 -14.50
CA GLY A 147 8.03 -3.83 -13.71
C GLY A 147 7.23 -3.93 -12.42
N GLU A 148 7.11 -2.85 -11.64
CA GLU A 148 6.32 -2.83 -10.40
C GLU A 148 4.82 -3.01 -10.69
N THR A 149 4.34 -2.43 -11.79
CA THR A 149 2.95 -2.60 -12.25
C THR A 149 2.66 -4.06 -12.61
N LEU A 150 3.54 -4.70 -13.38
CA LEU A 150 3.41 -6.09 -13.78
C LEU A 150 3.45 -7.02 -12.57
N LEU A 151 4.36 -6.79 -11.62
CA LEU A 151 4.44 -7.57 -10.38
C LEU A 151 3.13 -7.48 -9.59
N ALA A 152 2.61 -6.26 -9.38
CA ALA A 152 1.34 -6.05 -8.69
C ALA A 152 0.18 -6.71 -9.42
N ALA A 153 0.10 -6.57 -10.73
CA ALA A 153 -0.95 -7.17 -11.56
C ALA A 153 -0.94 -8.71 -11.50
N VAL A 154 0.24 -9.33 -11.56
CA VAL A 154 0.39 -10.79 -11.42
C VAL A 154 -0.09 -11.25 -10.04
N LEU A 155 0.36 -10.61 -8.96
CA LEU A 155 -0.02 -11.01 -7.60
C LEU A 155 -1.52 -10.85 -7.35
N VAL A 156 -2.12 -9.72 -7.75
CA VAL A 156 -3.57 -9.51 -7.64
C VAL A 156 -4.33 -10.49 -8.52
N GLY A 157 -3.85 -10.76 -9.74
CA GLY A 157 -4.44 -11.74 -10.64
C GLY A 157 -4.44 -13.16 -10.04
N LEU A 158 -3.34 -13.57 -9.39
CA LEU A 158 -3.25 -14.84 -8.68
C LEU A 158 -4.23 -14.90 -7.50
N GLN A 159 -4.35 -13.81 -6.72
CA GLN A 159 -5.32 -13.73 -5.60
C GLN A 159 -6.77 -13.86 -6.09
N LEU A 160 -7.12 -13.23 -7.21
CA LEU A 160 -8.46 -13.30 -7.80
C LEU A 160 -8.76 -14.70 -8.36
N ARG A 161 -7.77 -15.34 -9.01
CA ARG A 161 -7.92 -16.68 -9.60
C ARG A 161 -8.04 -17.78 -8.55
N ALA A 162 -7.38 -17.62 -7.41
CA ALA A 162 -7.38 -18.65 -6.36
C ALA A 162 -8.75 -18.85 -5.70
N LYS A 163 -9.67 -17.88 -5.79
CA LYS A 163 -11.02 -17.89 -5.19
C LYS A 163 -11.06 -18.33 -3.71
N ARG A 164 -10.00 -18.04 -2.96
CA ARG A 164 -9.85 -18.48 -1.56
C ARG A 164 -10.54 -17.53 -0.59
N PRO A 165 -11.06 -18.03 0.54
CA PRO A 165 -11.53 -17.16 1.61
C PRO A 165 -10.38 -16.31 2.14
N LEU A 166 -10.71 -15.10 2.61
CA LEU A 166 -9.76 -14.19 3.23
C LEU A 166 -9.37 -14.68 4.63
N GLY A 167 -8.12 -14.43 5.01
CA GLY A 167 -7.64 -14.64 6.38
C GLY A 167 -6.82 -15.90 6.60
N GLU A 168 -6.49 -16.63 5.52
CA GLU A 168 -5.48 -17.68 5.59
C GLU A 168 -4.08 -17.06 5.72
N ALA A 169 -3.31 -17.50 6.73
CA ALA A 169 -1.95 -17.01 6.96
C ALA A 169 -0.99 -17.36 5.80
N TYR A 170 -1.17 -18.53 5.20
CA TYR A 170 -0.25 -19.04 4.18
C TYR A 170 -0.28 -18.21 2.89
N PRO A 171 -1.44 -17.96 2.23
CA PRO A 171 -1.49 -17.14 1.01
C PRO A 171 -1.04 -15.69 1.22
N LEU A 172 -1.37 -15.10 2.38
CA LEU A 172 -0.92 -13.76 2.75
C LEU A 172 0.61 -13.72 2.79
N THR A 173 1.22 -14.65 3.52
CA THR A 173 2.67 -14.73 3.69
C THR A 173 3.37 -14.95 2.34
N VAL A 174 2.83 -15.84 1.49
CA VAL A 174 3.34 -16.08 0.14
C VAL A 174 3.25 -14.83 -0.73
N THR A 175 2.16 -14.06 -0.65
CA THR A 175 2.02 -12.80 -1.40
C THR A 175 3.06 -11.77 -0.95
N VAL A 176 3.22 -11.58 0.37
CA VAL A 176 4.22 -10.65 0.93
C VAL A 176 5.63 -11.05 0.52
N MET A 177 5.95 -12.34 0.58
CA MET A 177 7.23 -12.89 0.15
C MET A 177 7.51 -12.57 -1.32
N TRP A 178 6.60 -12.93 -2.23
CA TRP A 178 6.79 -12.70 -3.67
C TRP A 178 6.83 -11.22 -4.04
N TYR A 179 6.04 -10.38 -3.37
CA TYR A 179 6.12 -8.94 -3.55
C TYR A 179 7.49 -8.39 -3.10
N GLY A 180 7.98 -8.84 -1.93
CA GLY A 180 9.29 -8.45 -1.40
C GLY A 180 10.44 -8.84 -2.34
N ILE A 181 10.46 -10.10 -2.78
CA ILE A 181 11.48 -10.62 -3.72
C ILE A 181 11.40 -9.87 -5.06
N GLY A 182 10.20 -9.77 -5.64
CA GLY A 182 10.01 -9.14 -6.95
C GLY A 182 10.39 -7.66 -6.94
N ARG A 183 9.98 -6.92 -5.90
CA ARG A 183 10.33 -5.50 -5.77
C ARG A 183 11.81 -5.30 -5.50
N PHE A 184 12.43 -6.14 -4.67
CA PHE A 184 13.88 -6.12 -4.48
C PHE A 184 14.61 -6.32 -5.81
N ALA A 185 14.26 -7.35 -6.57
CA ALA A 185 14.87 -7.66 -7.86
C ALA A 185 14.74 -6.50 -8.87
N LEU A 186 13.59 -5.82 -8.92
CA LEU A 186 13.36 -4.67 -9.79
C LEU A 186 14.21 -3.44 -9.43
N THR A 187 14.66 -3.33 -8.17
CA THR A 187 15.50 -2.21 -7.72
C THR A 187 16.99 -2.44 -7.91
N LEU A 188 17.44 -3.67 -8.20
CA LEU A 188 18.86 -4.00 -8.42
C LEU A 188 19.50 -3.32 -9.64
N PRO A 189 18.84 -3.22 -10.81
CA PRO A 189 19.41 -2.55 -11.98
C PRO A 189 19.60 -1.04 -11.75
N GLY A 190 18.90 -0.50 -10.75
CA GLY A 190 18.81 0.90 -10.43
C GLY A 190 19.83 1.43 -9.46
N ARG A 191 21.11 1.15 -9.70
CA ARG A 191 22.25 1.50 -8.84
C ARG A 191 22.28 2.99 -8.46
N VAL A 192 21.54 3.35 -7.42
CA VAL A 192 21.93 4.42 -6.51
C VAL A 192 22.86 3.73 -5.52
N PRO A 193 24.17 4.06 -5.49
CA PRO A 193 25.08 3.46 -4.51
C PRO A 193 24.52 3.68 -3.11
N GLY A 194 24.17 2.60 -2.42
CA GLY A 194 23.63 2.67 -1.07
C GLY A 194 24.70 3.13 -0.09
N GLU A 195 24.31 3.94 0.90
CA GLU A 195 25.19 4.43 1.97
C GLU A 195 25.60 3.34 2.99
N LEU A 196 25.05 2.13 2.85
CA LEU A 196 25.27 1.01 3.77
C LEU A 196 26.42 0.10 3.30
N PRO A 197 27.08 -0.63 4.23
CA PRO A 197 28.31 -1.40 3.97
C PRO A 197 28.20 -2.52 2.91
N LEU A 198 27.00 -2.82 2.42
CA LEU A 198 26.73 -3.81 1.36
C LEU A 198 26.34 -3.18 0.02
N GLY A 199 26.36 -1.84 -0.10
CA GLY A 199 25.92 -1.12 -1.30
C GLY A 199 24.40 -1.10 -1.51
N PHE A 200 23.62 -1.63 -0.56
CA PHE A 200 22.16 -1.61 -0.58
C PHE A 200 21.59 -0.33 0.06
N THR A 201 20.44 0.11 -0.45
CA THR A 201 19.64 1.15 0.21
C THR A 201 18.87 0.57 1.41
N GLY A 202 18.53 1.40 2.39
CA GLY A 202 17.73 0.96 3.55
C GLY A 202 16.38 0.33 3.16
N GLY A 203 15.76 0.80 2.08
CA GLY A 203 14.53 0.21 1.53
C GLY A 203 14.73 -1.21 0.96
N GLN A 204 15.86 -1.47 0.30
CA GLN A 204 16.20 -2.79 -0.22
C GLN A 204 16.42 -3.80 0.90
N LEU A 205 17.11 -3.41 1.97
CA LEU A 205 17.29 -4.27 3.15
C LEU A 205 15.95 -4.58 3.83
N ALA A 206 15.07 -3.58 3.97
CA ALA A 206 13.75 -3.80 4.55
C ALA A 206 12.92 -4.80 3.74
N LEU A 207 12.97 -4.73 2.40
CA LEU A 207 12.31 -5.70 1.52
C LEU A 207 12.90 -7.10 1.66
N LEU A 208 14.23 -7.22 1.73
CA LEU A 208 14.91 -8.49 1.92
C LEU A 208 14.54 -9.12 3.25
N VAL A 209 14.58 -8.36 4.34
CA VAL A 209 14.19 -8.82 5.68
C VAL A 209 12.73 -9.26 5.68
N ALA A 210 11.83 -8.49 5.08
CA ALA A 210 10.41 -8.87 4.97
C ALA A 210 10.21 -10.16 4.17
N ALA A 211 10.96 -10.35 3.07
CA ALA A 211 10.93 -11.56 2.27
C ALA A 211 11.46 -12.78 3.06
N CYS A 212 12.61 -12.64 3.73
CA CYS A 212 13.19 -13.71 4.55
C CYS A 212 12.28 -14.10 5.72
N LEU A 213 11.73 -13.13 6.45
CA LEU A 213 10.78 -13.40 7.54
C LEU A 213 9.54 -14.12 7.01
N SER A 214 9.00 -13.66 5.88
CA SER A 214 7.85 -14.30 5.25
C SER A 214 8.17 -15.74 4.80
N PHE A 215 9.36 -15.99 4.27
CA PHE A 215 9.80 -17.33 3.90
C PHE A 215 9.90 -18.27 5.12
N VAL A 216 10.47 -17.80 6.23
CA VAL A 216 10.55 -18.58 7.48
C VAL A 216 9.14 -18.89 8.01
N ILE A 217 8.25 -17.89 8.05
CA ILE A 217 6.86 -18.08 8.48
C ILE A 217 6.14 -19.09 7.57
N LYS A 218 6.37 -19.02 6.26
CA LYS A 218 5.81 -19.98 5.29
C LYS A 218 6.23 -21.41 5.65
N ILE A 219 7.52 -21.66 5.88
CA ILE A 219 8.03 -23.00 6.26
C ILE A 219 7.39 -23.49 7.56
N LEU A 220 7.26 -22.62 8.56
CA LEU A 220 6.64 -22.99 9.83
C LEU A 220 5.16 -23.35 9.68
N LEU A 221 4.42 -22.63 8.82
CA LEU A 221 3.01 -22.91 8.53
C LEU A 221 2.83 -24.21 7.75
N GLU A 222 3.74 -24.51 6.81
CA GLU A 222 3.73 -25.75 6.03
C GLU A 222 3.94 -26.97 6.93
N ARG A 223 4.95 -26.92 7.81
CA ARG A 223 5.19 -27.97 8.81
C ARG A 223 4.03 -28.20 9.77
N ARG A 224 3.28 -27.15 10.13
CA ARG A 224 2.12 -27.27 11.03
C ARG A 224 0.94 -27.97 10.36
N ASN A 225 0.81 -27.87 9.03
CA ASN A 225 -0.29 -28.49 8.30
C ASN A 225 -0.01 -29.97 7.95
N GLU A 226 1.24 -30.43 8.10
CA GLU A 226 1.66 -31.83 7.89
C GLU A 226 1.57 -32.70 9.15
N LEU A 227 1.32 -32.10 10.32
CA LEU A 227 1.13 -32.74 11.63
C LEU A 227 -0.35 -32.83 11.99
#